data_AF-A0A8N4EP57-F1
#
_entry.id   AF-A0A8N4EP57-F1
#
_cell.length_a   1.000
_cell.length_b   1.000
_cell.length_c   1.000
_cell.angle_alpha   90.00
_cell.angle_beta   90.00
_cell.angle_gamma   90.00
#
_symmetry.space_group_name_H-M   'P 1'
#
loop_
_entity.id
_entity.type
_entity.pdbx_description
1 polymer ?
#
loop_
_entity_poly.entity_id
_entity_poly.type
_entity_poly.pdbx_seq_one_letter_code
_entity_poly.pdbx_strand_id
1 'polypeptide(L)'
;MAFRRGFASSAAASLSKRRWDAVVVGGGHNGLTAAAYLARSGLSVAVLEKRHLVGGAAVTEEIVPGFHFSRCSYLQSLLRPSVIRDLELGRHGLKLLRRNPSSFTPCLDGRYLLLGPDGDLNHSEIAKFSKKDAMTYPRYEKQLQKFCEFMDFLLDSPTPEIRHDVPSLLGQLNAKLHVSAFWSRCLHRVVNLGQKDMLDFMDLLLSPTSKVLNNWFETEVLKATLATDAVIGSMASVHTPGSGYVLLHHVMGETDGERGVWSYVEGGMGSVSLAISNAAREAGAHIVTDAEVAQIIINENTGAVTGVALVDGTEVHSSVVLSNATPYRTFVELVPPNVLPEDFICAIKNSDYSSGTTKINLAVDKLPQFQCCKPNPSQAGPQHIGTIHIGSESMEEIDLAYKDALTGVPSRRPLIEMTIPSVLDRTISPPACDKSFYPIYTLQTFRRQLERC
;
A
#
# COMPACT_ATOMS: atom_id res chain seq x y z
N MET A 1 -26.94 -35.39 -8.98
CA MET A 1 -26.25 -34.07 -8.96
C MET A 1 -26.71 -33.28 -10.16
N ALA A 2 -27.60 -32.31 -9.96
CA ALA A 2 -28.13 -31.48 -11.04
C ALA A 2 -27.13 -30.37 -11.35
N PHE A 3 -26.57 -30.38 -12.56
CA PHE A 3 -25.82 -29.25 -13.13
C PHE A 3 -26.75 -28.05 -13.23
N ARG A 4 -26.61 -27.06 -12.34
CA ARG A 4 -27.15 -25.73 -12.57
C ARG A 4 -26.28 -25.06 -13.63
N ARG A 5 -26.73 -25.09 -14.89
CA ARG A 5 -26.23 -24.17 -15.93
C ARG A 5 -26.61 -22.75 -15.48
N GLY A 6 -25.66 -22.04 -14.89
CA GLY A 6 -25.79 -20.60 -14.68
C GLY A 6 -25.84 -19.92 -16.05
N PHE A 7 -26.84 -19.08 -16.28
CA PHE A 7 -26.84 -18.20 -17.44
C PHE A 7 -25.70 -17.20 -17.26
N ALA A 8 -24.72 -17.21 -18.16
CA ALA A 8 -23.66 -16.20 -18.20
C ALA A 8 -24.30 -14.80 -18.27
N SER A 9 -23.75 -13.83 -17.53
CA SER A 9 -24.19 -12.45 -17.66
C SER A 9 -23.95 -11.96 -19.09
N SER A 10 -24.78 -11.05 -19.61
CA SER A 10 -24.62 -10.54 -20.98
C SER A 10 -23.25 -9.89 -21.22
N ALA A 11 -22.62 -9.38 -20.15
CA ALA A 11 -21.26 -8.84 -20.18
C ALA A 11 -20.21 -9.95 -20.31
N ALA A 12 -20.32 -11.04 -19.54
CA ALA A 12 -19.41 -12.20 -19.62
C ALA A 12 -19.49 -12.87 -20.99
N ALA A 13 -20.70 -13.03 -21.55
CA ALA A 13 -20.91 -13.58 -22.88
C ALA A 13 -20.30 -12.74 -24.02
N SER A 14 -19.97 -11.46 -23.77
CA SER A 14 -19.25 -10.63 -24.75
C SER A 14 -17.74 -10.91 -24.77
N LEU A 15 -17.19 -11.44 -23.68
CA LEU A 15 -15.75 -11.71 -23.53
C LEU A 15 -15.25 -12.82 -24.45
N SER A 16 -16.09 -13.83 -24.71
CA SER A 16 -15.74 -15.00 -25.54
C SER A 16 -15.86 -14.75 -27.05
N LYS A 17 -16.41 -13.60 -27.47
CA LYS A 17 -16.66 -13.28 -28.89
C LYS A 17 -15.40 -12.84 -29.63
N ARG A 18 -14.30 -12.55 -28.92
CA ARG A 18 -13.03 -12.14 -29.51
C ARG A 18 -11.85 -12.69 -28.72
N ARG A 19 -10.70 -12.74 -29.38
CA ARG A 19 -9.41 -12.96 -28.73
C ARG A 19 -8.87 -11.62 -28.22
N TRP A 20 -8.36 -11.62 -27.00
CA TRP A 20 -7.79 -10.45 -26.34
C TRP A 20 -6.26 -10.46 -26.44
N ASP A 21 -5.66 -9.30 -26.58
CA ASP A 21 -4.20 -9.17 -26.55
C ASP A 21 -3.65 -9.47 -25.15
N ALA A 22 -4.39 -9.04 -24.11
CA ALA A 22 -4.09 -9.37 -22.72
C ALA A 22 -5.36 -9.55 -21.87
N VAL A 23 -5.30 -10.47 -20.92
CA VAL A 23 -6.30 -10.64 -19.85
C VAL A 23 -5.65 -10.36 -18.51
N VAL A 24 -6.31 -9.57 -17.66
CA VAL A 24 -5.90 -9.30 -16.28
C VAL A 24 -6.85 -10.00 -15.32
N VAL A 25 -6.31 -10.86 -14.45
CA VAL A 25 -7.06 -11.57 -13.40
C VAL A 25 -7.01 -10.76 -12.12
N GLY A 26 -8.13 -10.16 -11.73
CA GLY A 26 -8.29 -9.33 -10.53
C GLY A 26 -8.25 -7.83 -10.82
N GLY A 27 -9.33 -7.12 -10.49
CA GLY A 27 -9.51 -5.68 -10.63
C GLY A 27 -8.96 -4.85 -9.46
N GLY A 28 -7.88 -5.29 -8.80
CA GLY A 28 -7.14 -4.46 -7.84
C GLY A 28 -6.38 -3.31 -8.52
N HIS A 29 -5.98 -2.29 -7.75
CA HIS A 29 -5.32 -1.09 -8.29
C HIS A 29 -4.08 -1.37 -9.16
N ASN A 30 -3.27 -2.39 -8.85
CA ASN A 30 -2.12 -2.78 -9.69
C ASN A 30 -2.55 -3.37 -11.04
N GLY A 31 -3.53 -4.28 -11.05
CA GLY A 31 -4.10 -4.86 -12.27
C GLY A 31 -4.81 -3.82 -13.13
N LEU A 32 -5.53 -2.89 -12.51
CA LEU A 32 -6.15 -1.75 -13.19
C LEU A 32 -5.10 -0.83 -13.83
N THR A 33 -4.00 -0.58 -13.13
CA THR A 33 -2.88 0.22 -13.64
C THR A 33 -2.24 -0.45 -14.85
N ALA A 34 -1.93 -1.75 -14.76
CA ALA A 34 -1.39 -2.53 -15.88
C ALA A 34 -2.35 -2.51 -17.08
N ALA A 35 -3.65 -2.70 -16.83
CA ALA A 35 -4.67 -2.64 -17.88
C ALA A 35 -4.74 -1.27 -18.56
N ALA A 36 -4.63 -0.18 -17.79
CA ALA A 36 -4.60 1.18 -18.33
C ALA A 36 -3.42 1.41 -19.28
N TYR A 37 -2.20 1.02 -18.88
CA TYR A 37 -1.02 1.19 -19.73
C TYR A 37 -1.04 0.29 -20.98
N LEU A 38 -1.52 -0.95 -20.86
CA LEU A 38 -1.68 -1.85 -22.01
C LEU A 38 -2.72 -1.30 -22.99
N ALA A 39 -3.87 -0.83 -22.49
CA ALA A 39 -4.93 -0.26 -23.32
C ALA A 39 -4.48 1.05 -24.00
N ARG A 40 -3.76 1.94 -23.30
CA ARG A 40 -3.16 3.14 -23.89
C ARG A 40 -2.16 2.85 -25.00
N SER A 41 -1.55 1.66 -24.96
CA SER A 41 -0.66 1.16 -26.00
C SER A 41 -1.41 0.56 -27.19
N GLY A 42 -2.75 0.67 -27.23
CA GLY A 42 -3.63 0.21 -28.31
C GLY A 42 -4.00 -1.28 -28.22
N LEU A 43 -3.66 -1.97 -27.13
CA LEU A 43 -3.97 -3.38 -26.94
C LEU A 43 -5.42 -3.57 -26.46
N SER A 44 -6.06 -4.63 -26.93
CA SER A 44 -7.35 -5.08 -26.41
C SER A 44 -7.15 -5.80 -25.07
N VAL A 45 -7.64 -5.19 -23.99
CA VAL A 45 -7.45 -5.69 -22.62
C VAL A 45 -8.79 -5.99 -21.94
N ALA A 46 -8.91 -7.18 -21.36
CA ALA A 46 -10.01 -7.53 -20.46
C ALA A 46 -9.51 -7.64 -19.02
N VAL A 47 -10.20 -7.00 -18.08
CA VAL A 47 -9.97 -7.14 -16.63
C VAL A 47 -11.15 -7.91 -16.04
N LEU A 48 -10.85 -8.97 -15.29
CA LEU A 48 -11.82 -9.89 -14.73
C LEU A 48 -11.76 -9.81 -13.20
N GLU A 49 -12.75 -9.16 -12.59
CA GLU A 49 -12.86 -8.99 -11.15
C GLU A 49 -13.94 -9.92 -10.58
N LYS A 50 -13.58 -10.70 -9.55
CA LYS A 50 -14.49 -11.64 -8.89
C LYS A 50 -15.65 -10.94 -8.19
N ARG A 51 -15.40 -9.79 -7.57
CA ARG A 51 -16.40 -9.03 -6.81
C ARG A 51 -17.24 -8.14 -7.73
N HIS A 52 -18.33 -7.63 -7.18
CA HIS A 52 -19.20 -6.62 -7.81
C HIS A 52 -18.56 -5.22 -7.91
N LEU A 53 -17.36 -5.03 -7.37
CA LEU A 53 -16.64 -3.75 -7.36
C LEU A 53 -15.13 -3.97 -7.55
N VAL A 54 -14.45 -2.95 -8.07
CA VAL A 54 -13.00 -2.95 -8.33
C VAL A 54 -12.22 -2.23 -7.23
N GLY A 55 -10.94 -2.58 -7.08
CA GLY A 55 -9.97 -1.85 -6.26
C GLY A 55 -9.15 -2.70 -5.30
N GLY A 56 -9.59 -3.94 -5.03
CA GLY A 56 -8.87 -4.88 -4.14
C GLY A 56 -8.68 -4.30 -2.74
N ALA A 57 -7.44 -4.03 -2.34
CA ALA A 57 -7.13 -3.40 -1.05
C ALA A 57 -7.50 -1.91 -0.96
N ALA A 58 -7.76 -1.24 -2.09
CA ALA A 58 -8.13 0.16 -2.17
C ALA A 58 -9.60 0.29 -2.59
N VAL A 59 -10.50 -0.21 -1.74
CA VAL A 59 -11.95 -0.13 -1.92
C VAL A 59 -12.57 0.69 -0.81
N THR A 60 -13.56 1.51 -1.17
CA THR A 60 -14.46 2.18 -0.23
C THR A 60 -15.82 1.48 -0.32
N GLU A 61 -16.39 1.10 0.82
CA GLU A 61 -17.71 0.46 0.89
C GLU A 61 -18.59 1.16 1.93
N GLU A 62 -19.89 1.22 1.68
CA GLU A 62 -20.88 1.68 2.64
C GLU A 62 -21.21 0.52 3.59
N ILE A 63 -20.72 0.60 4.83
CA ILE A 63 -20.96 -0.44 5.85
C ILE A 63 -22.11 -0.05 6.77
N VAL A 64 -22.22 1.25 7.06
CA VAL A 64 -23.29 1.85 7.85
C VAL A 64 -23.98 2.86 6.93
N PRO A 65 -25.32 2.91 6.86
CA PRO A 65 -26.02 3.81 5.95
C PRO A 65 -25.54 5.26 6.05
N GLY A 66 -25.15 5.84 4.92
CA GLY A 66 -24.57 7.17 4.77
C GLY A 66 -23.08 7.29 5.12
N PHE A 67 -22.43 6.23 5.59
CA PHE A 67 -21.02 6.21 5.96
C PHE A 67 -20.20 5.28 5.06
N HIS A 68 -19.15 5.84 4.47
CA HIS A 68 -18.29 5.17 3.51
C HIS A 68 -16.91 4.92 4.11
N PHE A 69 -16.47 3.67 4.12
CA PHE A 69 -15.22 3.25 4.78
C PHE A 69 -14.25 2.64 3.79
N SER A 70 -13.01 3.12 3.80
CA SER A 70 -11.90 2.44 3.14
C SER A 70 -11.62 1.12 3.86
N ARG A 71 -11.76 -0.04 3.20
CA ARG A 71 -11.82 -1.34 3.91
C ARG A 71 -10.49 -1.90 4.36
N CYS A 72 -9.45 -1.78 3.53
CA CYS A 72 -8.11 -2.27 3.85
C CYS A 72 -7.17 -1.06 3.97
N SER A 73 -6.69 -0.51 2.85
CA SER A 73 -5.92 0.73 2.85
C SER A 73 -6.78 1.94 3.27
N TYR A 74 -6.19 2.97 3.86
CA TYR A 74 -6.88 4.18 4.34
C TYR A 74 -6.08 5.49 4.21
N LEU A 75 -4.82 5.39 3.77
CA LEU A 75 -3.95 6.52 3.49
C LEU A 75 -3.28 6.31 2.13
N GLN A 76 -2.96 7.40 1.44
CA GLN A 76 -2.24 7.39 0.18
C GLN A 76 -0.96 8.23 0.30
N SER A 77 0.16 7.63 -0.14
CA SER A 77 1.44 8.33 -0.31
C SER A 77 2.38 7.57 -1.27
N LEU A 78 2.25 6.25 -1.36
CA LEU A 78 3.16 5.40 -2.14
C LEU A 78 2.75 5.18 -3.61
N LEU A 79 1.64 5.77 -4.06
CA LEU A 79 1.29 5.73 -5.48
C LEU A 79 2.27 6.62 -6.25
N ARG A 80 3.04 6.03 -7.18
CA ARG A 80 4.13 6.73 -7.84
C ARG A 80 3.61 7.97 -8.62
N PRO A 81 4.27 9.14 -8.49
CA PRO A 81 3.87 10.36 -9.21
C PRO A 81 3.83 10.19 -10.74
N SER A 82 4.68 9.32 -11.30
CA SER A 82 4.65 8.97 -12.74
C SER A 82 3.30 8.38 -13.13
N VAL A 83 2.76 7.44 -12.36
CA VAL A 83 1.44 6.82 -12.62
C VAL A 83 0.32 7.85 -12.52
N ILE A 84 0.35 8.73 -11.52
CA ILE A 84 -0.65 9.80 -11.35
C ILE A 84 -0.68 10.72 -12.58
N ARG A 85 0.50 11.13 -13.06
CA ARG A 85 0.63 12.00 -14.25
C ARG A 85 0.27 11.28 -15.53
N ASP A 86 0.83 10.10 -15.76
CA ASP A 86 0.68 9.35 -16.99
C ASP A 86 -0.79 8.99 -17.23
N LEU A 87 -1.50 8.56 -16.19
CA LEU A 87 -2.91 8.19 -16.24
C LEU A 87 -3.84 9.37 -15.95
N GLU A 88 -3.30 10.59 -15.82
CA GLU A 88 -4.04 11.83 -15.58
C GLU A 88 -5.08 11.70 -14.45
N LEU A 89 -4.72 11.04 -13.35
CA LEU A 89 -5.72 10.57 -12.37
C LEU A 89 -6.56 11.70 -11.76
N GLY A 90 -6.02 12.92 -11.68
CA GLY A 90 -6.76 14.10 -11.26
C GLY A 90 -7.94 14.43 -12.19
N ARG A 91 -7.77 14.29 -13.52
CA ARG A 91 -8.84 14.42 -14.53
C ARG A 91 -9.91 13.35 -14.34
N HIS A 92 -9.51 12.18 -13.84
CA HIS A 92 -10.39 11.04 -13.55
C HIS A 92 -10.97 11.02 -12.14
N GLY A 93 -10.85 12.13 -11.39
CA GLY A 93 -11.53 12.34 -10.11
C GLY A 93 -10.66 12.07 -8.87
N LEU A 94 -9.38 11.76 -9.00
CA LEU A 94 -8.48 11.64 -7.85
C LEU A 94 -8.28 13.01 -7.20
N LYS A 95 -8.65 13.12 -5.92
CA LYS A 95 -8.33 14.28 -5.10
C LYS A 95 -7.69 13.84 -3.79
N LEU A 96 -6.51 14.38 -3.53
CA LEU A 96 -5.73 14.11 -2.34
C LEU A 96 -5.94 15.23 -1.32
N LEU A 97 -6.24 14.84 -0.08
CA LEU A 97 -6.50 15.74 1.03
C LEU A 97 -5.30 15.66 1.97
N ARG A 98 -4.42 16.65 1.86
CA ARG A 98 -3.18 16.71 2.64
C ARG A 98 -3.48 16.82 4.14
N ARG A 99 -2.71 16.08 4.93
CA ARG A 99 -2.79 16.10 6.39
C ARG A 99 -1.74 17.06 6.93
N ASN A 100 -2.17 18.03 7.73
CA ASN A 100 -1.26 18.90 8.47
C ASN A 100 -1.90 19.23 9.84
N PRO A 101 -1.34 18.73 10.95
CA PRO A 101 -0.10 17.96 11.09
C PRO A 101 -0.21 16.51 10.56
N SER A 102 0.95 15.85 10.40
CA SER A 102 1.07 14.47 9.90
C SER A 102 0.69 13.44 10.96
N SER A 103 1.07 13.66 12.21
CA SER A 103 0.80 12.74 13.32
C SER A 103 0.66 13.42 14.68
N PHE A 104 0.03 12.68 15.59
CA PHE A 104 -0.23 13.03 16.98
C PHE A 104 -0.06 11.80 17.88
N THR A 105 0.82 11.89 18.87
CA THR A 105 1.09 10.81 19.84
C THR A 105 0.75 11.31 21.25
N PRO A 106 -0.43 10.98 21.80
CA PRO A 106 -0.76 11.30 23.19
C PRO A 106 0.00 10.38 24.16
N CYS A 107 0.51 10.93 25.26
CA CYS A 107 1.18 10.18 26.31
C CYS A 107 0.31 10.07 27.57
N LEU A 108 0.48 8.98 28.33
CA LEU A 108 -0.24 8.77 29.59
C LEU A 108 0.15 9.76 30.69
N ASP A 109 1.33 10.38 30.59
CA ASP A 109 1.80 11.41 31.53
C ASP A 109 1.17 12.81 31.30
N GLY A 110 0.26 12.93 30.34
CA GLY A 110 -0.43 14.17 30.01
C GLY A 110 0.30 15.05 28.99
N ARG A 111 1.47 14.65 28.50
CA ARG A 111 2.13 15.29 27.34
C ARG A 111 1.62 14.70 26.02
N TYR A 112 2.09 15.26 24.92
CA TYR A 112 1.87 14.73 23.58
C TYR A 112 3.00 15.17 22.65
N LEU A 113 3.22 14.42 21.57
CA LEU A 113 4.09 14.79 20.46
C LEU A 113 3.24 15.03 19.21
N LEU A 114 3.44 16.18 18.56
CA LEU A 114 2.79 16.54 17.30
C LEU A 114 3.87 16.72 16.24
N LEU A 115 3.75 16.04 15.09
CA LEU A 115 4.70 16.14 13.99
C LEU A 115 3.99 16.43 12.67
N GLY A 116 4.61 17.21 11.81
CA GLY A 116 4.04 17.61 10.53
C GLY A 116 5.09 18.05 9.51
N PRO A 117 4.67 18.66 8.40
CA PRO A 117 5.58 19.19 7.38
C PRO A 117 6.31 20.47 7.83
N ASP A 118 5.87 21.10 8.91
CA ASP A 118 6.49 22.32 9.45
C ASP A 118 7.66 21.98 10.39
N GLY A 119 8.88 22.29 9.93
CA GLY A 119 10.11 22.04 10.68
C GLY A 119 10.24 22.85 11.97
N ASP A 120 9.71 24.07 12.03
CA ASP A 120 9.76 24.91 13.23
C ASP A 120 8.78 24.38 14.28
N LEU A 121 7.59 23.93 13.83
CA LEU A 121 6.65 23.21 14.69
C LEU A 121 7.31 21.94 15.25
N ASN A 122 7.88 21.09 14.39
CA ASN A 122 8.55 19.85 14.80
C ASN A 122 9.66 20.13 15.82
N HIS A 123 10.49 21.15 15.58
CA HIS A 123 11.53 21.57 16.51
C HIS A 123 10.93 21.96 17.87
N SER A 124 9.88 22.79 17.88
CA SER A 124 9.24 23.24 19.12
C SER A 124 8.56 22.11 19.90
N GLU A 125 7.93 21.15 19.21
CA GLU A 125 7.23 20.01 19.80
C GLU A 125 8.23 19.01 20.39
N ILE A 126 9.29 18.66 19.64
CA ILE A 126 10.35 17.76 20.12
C ILE A 126 11.12 18.40 21.29
N ALA A 127 11.35 19.72 21.28
CA ALA A 127 12.09 20.41 22.33
C ALA A 127 11.39 20.38 23.70
N LYS A 128 10.07 20.08 23.75
CA LYS A 128 9.33 19.82 25.00
C LYS A 128 9.80 18.54 25.69
N PHE A 129 10.41 17.61 24.95
CA PHE A 129 10.94 16.35 25.44
C PHE A 129 12.47 16.36 25.50
N SER A 130 13.15 16.76 24.41
CA SER A 130 14.60 16.95 24.37
C SER A 130 15.00 18.02 23.37
N LYS A 131 15.74 19.03 23.85
CA LYS A 131 16.35 20.06 23.00
C LYS A 131 17.40 19.47 22.05
N LYS A 132 18.11 18.43 22.48
CA LYS A 132 19.16 17.77 21.69
C LYS A 132 18.55 17.02 20.52
N ASP A 133 17.45 16.32 20.75
CA ASP A 133 16.71 15.63 19.69
C ASP A 133 16.11 16.65 18.70
N ALA A 134 15.56 17.76 19.20
CA ALA A 134 15.02 18.83 18.36
C ALA A 134 16.06 19.46 17.41
N MET A 135 17.32 19.59 17.87
CA MET A 135 18.44 20.03 17.03
C MET A 135 18.94 18.94 16.08
N THR A 136 18.67 17.67 16.39
CA THR A 136 19.17 16.52 15.62
C THR A 136 18.20 16.09 14.53
N TYR A 137 16.90 16.21 14.78
CA TYR A 137 15.81 15.77 13.91
C TYR A 137 15.93 16.26 12.45
N PRO A 138 16.25 17.54 12.16
CA PRO A 138 16.41 17.98 10.76
C PRO A 138 17.55 17.28 10.00
N ARG A 139 18.61 16.85 10.72
CA ARG A 139 19.73 16.11 10.11
C ARG A 139 19.32 14.68 9.78
N TYR A 140 18.50 14.07 10.62
CA TYR A 140 17.91 12.75 10.40
C TYR A 140 17.00 12.78 9.16
N GLU A 141 16.06 13.73 9.08
CA GLU A 141 15.16 13.88 7.92
C GLU A 141 15.95 14.09 6.62
N LYS A 142 16.97 14.95 6.64
CA LYS A 142 17.84 15.17 5.48
C LYS A 142 18.58 13.90 5.04
N GLN A 143 18.99 13.05 5.97
CA GLN A 143 19.63 11.77 5.63
C GLN A 143 18.63 10.83 4.95
N LEU A 144 17.42 10.68 5.51
CA LEU A 144 16.37 9.86 4.91
C LEU A 144 15.99 10.36 3.51
N GLN A 145 15.88 11.68 3.32
CA GLN A 145 15.58 12.26 2.01
C GLN A 145 16.59 11.84 0.93
N LYS A 146 17.90 11.87 1.24
CA LYS A 146 18.94 11.39 0.31
C LYS A 146 18.75 9.91 -0.05
N PHE A 147 18.38 9.10 0.93
CA PHE A 147 18.17 7.66 0.72
C PHE A 147 16.92 7.40 -0.12
N CYS A 148 15.84 8.16 0.08
CA CYS A 148 14.65 8.12 -0.75
C CYS A 148 14.96 8.50 -2.21
N GLU A 149 15.74 9.55 -2.45
CA GLU A 149 16.16 9.96 -3.81
C GLU A 149 16.98 8.89 -4.54
N PHE A 150 17.79 8.12 -3.80
CA PHE A 150 18.48 6.96 -4.35
C PHE A 150 17.49 5.84 -4.71
N MET A 151 16.56 5.53 -3.80
CA MET A 151 15.56 4.48 -3.97
C MET A 151 14.57 4.76 -5.11
N ASP A 152 14.20 6.02 -5.35
CA ASP A 152 13.30 6.39 -6.45
C ASP A 152 13.78 5.88 -7.80
N PHE A 153 15.09 5.94 -8.06
CA PHE A 153 15.61 5.41 -9.31
C PHE A 153 15.49 3.90 -9.40
N LEU A 154 15.70 3.18 -8.30
CA LEU A 154 15.55 1.74 -8.28
C LEU A 154 14.09 1.34 -8.49
N LEU A 155 13.16 2.08 -7.89
CA LEU A 155 11.72 1.82 -7.97
C LEU A 155 11.12 2.21 -9.32
N ASP A 156 11.58 3.31 -9.94
CA ASP A 156 11.05 3.78 -11.24
C ASP A 156 11.76 3.16 -12.45
N SER A 157 12.84 2.40 -12.22
CA SER A 157 13.53 1.68 -13.30
C SER A 157 12.91 0.30 -13.52
N PRO A 158 12.85 -0.18 -14.78
CA PRO A 158 12.50 -1.57 -15.03
C PRO A 158 13.51 -2.49 -14.35
N THR A 159 13.05 -3.65 -13.87
CA THR A 159 13.94 -4.65 -13.26
C THR A 159 15.04 -5.05 -14.26
N PRO A 160 16.31 -5.15 -13.84
CA PRO A 160 17.42 -5.50 -14.72
C PRO A 160 17.46 -7.01 -14.99
N GLU A 161 16.36 -7.56 -15.50
CA GLU A 161 16.24 -8.98 -15.80
C GLU A 161 16.81 -9.28 -17.19
N ILE A 162 17.68 -10.29 -17.26
CA ILE A 162 18.14 -10.83 -18.54
C ILE A 162 17.04 -11.73 -19.08
N ARG A 163 16.30 -11.20 -20.05
CA ARG A 163 15.32 -11.97 -20.80
C ARG A 163 16.02 -13.02 -21.66
N HIS A 164 16.04 -14.27 -21.18
CA HIS A 164 16.62 -15.41 -21.89
C HIS A 164 15.74 -15.92 -23.05
N ASP A 165 14.50 -15.41 -23.15
CA ASP A 165 13.46 -15.80 -24.10
C ASP A 165 13.44 -14.97 -25.40
N VAL A 166 14.40 -14.05 -25.61
CA VAL A 166 14.42 -13.20 -26.81
C VAL A 166 15.05 -13.95 -28.01
N PRO A 167 14.28 -14.30 -29.06
CA PRO A 167 14.77 -15.17 -30.14
C PRO A 167 15.80 -14.48 -31.06
N SER A 168 15.82 -13.14 -31.09
CA SER A 168 16.66 -12.38 -32.01
C SER A 168 17.97 -11.90 -31.36
N LEU A 169 19.07 -12.03 -32.09
CA LEU A 169 20.41 -11.64 -31.66
C LEU A 169 20.50 -10.13 -31.36
N LEU A 170 19.78 -9.32 -32.13
CA LEU A 170 19.64 -7.86 -31.90
C LEU A 170 18.86 -7.56 -30.62
N GLY A 171 17.80 -8.32 -30.34
CA GLY A 171 17.02 -8.19 -29.12
C GLY A 171 17.83 -8.57 -27.87
N GLN A 172 18.66 -9.61 -27.97
CA GLN A 172 19.59 -9.99 -26.89
C GLN A 172 20.66 -8.93 -26.64
N LEU A 173 21.21 -8.31 -27.69
CA LEU A 173 22.18 -7.22 -27.55
C LEU A 173 21.53 -5.99 -26.90
N ASN A 174 20.32 -5.61 -27.32
CA ASN A 174 19.56 -4.52 -26.73
C ASN A 174 19.25 -4.79 -25.24
N ALA A 175 18.85 -6.02 -24.89
CA ALA A 175 18.63 -6.40 -23.49
C ALA A 175 19.90 -6.24 -22.65
N LYS A 176 21.06 -6.70 -23.16
CA LYS A 176 22.37 -6.51 -22.48
C LYS A 176 22.77 -5.04 -22.35
N LEU A 177 22.46 -4.21 -23.35
CA LEU A 177 22.70 -2.77 -23.29
C LEU A 177 21.81 -2.09 -22.24
N HIS A 178 20.53 -2.45 -22.16
CA HIS A 178 19.62 -1.94 -21.12
C HIS A 178 20.10 -2.30 -19.71
N VAL A 179 20.48 -3.56 -19.49
CA VAL A 179 21.02 -4.02 -18.20
C VAL A 179 22.33 -3.30 -17.86
N SER A 180 23.25 -3.17 -18.83
CA SER A 180 24.50 -2.42 -18.65
C SER A 180 24.25 -0.94 -18.33
N ALA A 181 23.29 -0.30 -19.01
CA ALA A 181 22.91 1.09 -18.76
C ALA A 181 22.29 1.27 -17.37
N PHE A 182 21.46 0.33 -16.92
CA PHE A 182 20.92 0.31 -15.56
C PHE A 182 22.05 0.26 -14.52
N TRP A 183 22.97 -0.70 -14.63
CA TRP A 183 24.08 -0.85 -13.68
C TRP A 183 25.06 0.33 -13.74
N SER A 184 25.31 0.90 -14.91
CA SER A 184 26.12 2.12 -15.06
C SER A 184 25.49 3.31 -14.33
N ARG A 185 24.18 3.52 -14.48
CA ARG A 185 23.43 4.57 -13.77
C ARG A 185 23.39 4.31 -12.26
N CYS A 186 23.20 3.06 -11.85
CA CYS A 186 23.23 2.64 -10.45
C CYS A 186 24.61 2.96 -9.84
N LEU A 187 25.70 2.56 -10.50
CA LEU A 187 27.06 2.86 -10.07
C LEU A 187 27.31 4.37 -9.98
N HIS A 188 26.86 5.15 -10.98
CA HIS A 188 26.98 6.59 -10.95
C HIS A 188 26.24 7.22 -9.76
N ARG A 189 25.05 6.73 -9.42
CA ARG A 189 24.30 7.16 -8.24
C ARG A 189 24.97 6.79 -6.94
N VAL A 190 25.54 5.57 -6.83
CA VAL A 190 26.33 5.16 -5.66
C VAL A 190 27.54 6.07 -5.47
N VAL A 191 28.25 6.40 -6.55
CA VAL A 191 29.38 7.34 -6.52
C VAL A 191 28.94 8.74 -6.08
N ASN A 192 27.80 9.23 -6.59
CA ASN A 192 27.28 10.55 -6.23
C ASN A 192 26.76 10.63 -4.78
N LEU A 193 26.18 9.55 -4.25
CA LEU A 193 25.78 9.47 -2.84
C LEU A 193 27.02 9.50 -1.93
N GLY A 194 28.11 8.88 -2.37
CA GLY A 194 29.38 8.83 -1.67
C GLY A 194 29.47 7.62 -0.73
N GLN A 195 30.71 7.20 -0.44
CA GLN A 195 30.97 5.96 0.28
C GLN A 195 30.31 5.93 1.67
N LYS A 196 30.40 7.04 2.42
CA LYS A 196 29.83 7.11 3.78
C LYS A 196 28.30 6.97 3.76
N ASP A 197 27.61 7.79 2.96
CA ASP A 197 26.15 7.77 2.90
C ASP A 197 25.65 6.43 2.34
N MET A 198 26.41 5.77 1.45
CA MET A 198 26.09 4.40 0.99
C MET A 198 26.22 3.35 2.11
N LEU A 199 27.24 3.44 2.96
CA LEU A 199 27.37 2.56 4.11
C LEU A 199 26.24 2.79 5.13
N ASP A 200 25.92 4.05 5.41
CA ASP A 200 24.81 4.42 6.30
C ASP A 200 23.46 3.95 5.72
N PHE A 201 23.28 4.04 4.39
CA PHE A 201 22.11 3.51 3.68
C PHE A 201 21.98 2.00 3.85
N MET A 202 23.06 1.25 3.62
CA MET A 202 23.05 -0.20 3.81
C MET A 202 22.83 -0.59 5.28
N ASP A 203 23.42 0.16 6.22
CA ASP A 203 23.18 -0.06 7.66
C ASP A 203 21.71 0.17 8.01
N LEU A 204 21.08 1.23 7.48
CA LEU A 204 19.64 1.49 7.66
C LEU A 204 18.79 0.33 7.11
N LEU A 205 19.08 -0.13 5.89
CA LEU A 205 18.28 -1.18 5.25
C LEU A 205 18.34 -2.52 5.99
N LEU A 206 19.49 -2.86 6.57
CA LEU A 206 19.74 -4.17 7.15
C LEU A 206 19.59 -4.20 8.67
N SER A 207 19.71 -3.05 9.33
CA SER A 207 19.62 -2.97 10.79
C SER A 207 18.18 -3.06 11.30
N PRO A 208 18.01 -3.47 12.57
CA PRO A 208 16.79 -3.20 13.31
C PRO A 208 16.54 -1.71 13.46
N THR A 209 15.28 -1.28 13.33
CA THR A 209 14.87 0.11 13.55
C THR A 209 15.24 0.61 14.94
N SER A 210 15.19 -0.25 15.96
CA SER A 210 15.61 0.13 17.31
C SER A 210 17.06 0.60 17.37
N LYS A 211 17.96 -0.06 16.64
CA LYS A 211 19.38 0.36 16.55
C LYS A 211 19.49 1.69 15.83
N VAL A 212 18.80 1.83 14.70
CA VAL A 212 18.80 3.05 13.88
C VAL A 212 18.36 4.25 14.73
N LEU A 213 17.19 4.18 15.37
CA LEU A 213 16.62 5.29 16.11
C LEU A 213 17.38 5.60 17.41
N ASN A 214 17.93 4.59 18.11
CA ASN A 214 18.79 4.80 19.28
C ASN A 214 20.11 5.53 18.95
N ASN A 215 20.61 5.41 17.72
CA ASN A 215 21.79 6.16 17.29
C ASN A 215 21.49 7.65 17.05
N TRP A 216 20.23 8.00 16.79
CA TRP A 216 19.81 9.36 16.46
C TRP A 216 19.22 10.12 17.64
N PHE A 217 18.43 9.46 18.48
CA PHE A 217 17.57 10.13 19.46
C PHE A 217 17.66 9.52 20.85
N GLU A 218 17.42 10.33 21.88
CA GLU A 218 17.36 9.88 23.29
C GLU A 218 15.94 9.80 23.84
N THR A 219 14.99 10.50 23.24
CA THR A 219 13.58 10.56 23.68
C THR A 219 12.80 9.34 23.22
N GLU A 220 12.24 8.56 24.16
CA GLU A 220 11.46 7.35 23.86
C GLU A 220 10.22 7.61 23.00
N VAL A 221 9.40 8.62 23.31
CA VAL A 221 8.19 8.90 22.52
C VAL A 221 8.49 9.29 21.07
N LEU A 222 9.61 10.01 20.83
CA LEU A 222 10.04 10.35 19.47
C LEU A 222 10.47 9.09 18.73
N LYS A 223 11.32 8.27 19.35
CA LYS A 223 11.75 6.99 18.76
C LYS A 223 10.56 6.09 18.47
N ALA A 224 9.64 5.94 19.41
CA ALA A 224 8.48 5.07 19.27
C ALA A 224 7.50 5.58 18.19
N THR A 225 7.26 6.90 18.12
CA THR A 225 6.44 7.52 17.06
C THR A 225 7.05 7.28 15.68
N LEU A 226 8.37 7.44 15.52
CA LEU A 226 9.03 7.15 14.24
C LEU A 226 9.11 5.64 13.95
N ALA A 227 9.18 4.81 14.99
CA ALA A 227 9.25 3.35 14.85
C ALA A 227 7.93 2.74 14.38
N THR A 228 6.79 3.45 14.47
CA THR A 228 5.53 2.92 13.92
C THR A 228 5.64 2.65 12.43
N ASP A 229 6.34 3.54 11.70
CA ASP A 229 6.60 3.40 10.25
C ASP A 229 7.46 2.17 9.92
N ALA A 230 8.18 1.61 10.89
CA ALA A 230 8.96 0.39 10.69
C ALA A 230 8.17 -0.91 10.85
N VAL A 231 6.97 -0.84 11.42
CA VAL A 231 6.19 -2.04 11.78
C VAL A 231 4.81 -2.07 11.12
N ILE A 232 4.33 -0.96 10.56
CA ILE A 232 3.07 -0.93 9.81
C ILE A 232 3.15 -1.86 8.60
N GLY A 233 2.12 -2.70 8.45
CA GLY A 233 2.03 -3.66 7.34
C GLY A 233 2.98 -4.84 7.42
N SER A 234 3.85 -4.93 8.43
CA SER A 234 4.76 -6.05 8.64
C SER A 234 4.43 -6.82 9.93
N MET A 235 4.51 -8.14 9.90
CA MET A 235 4.45 -8.95 11.12
C MET A 235 5.87 -9.07 11.71
N ALA A 236 6.44 -7.93 12.14
CA ALA A 236 7.82 -7.85 12.63
C ALA A 236 7.96 -6.92 13.85
N SER A 237 9.01 -7.15 14.64
CA SER A 237 9.42 -6.28 15.76
C SER A 237 10.30 -5.13 15.26
N VAL A 238 10.34 -4.04 16.03
CA VAL A 238 11.37 -2.98 15.93
C VAL A 238 12.81 -3.50 16.09
N HIS A 239 12.97 -4.70 16.66
CA HIS A 239 14.25 -5.39 16.82
C HIS A 239 14.56 -6.37 15.68
N THR A 240 13.66 -6.57 14.72
CA THR A 240 13.88 -7.47 13.58
C THR A 240 14.87 -6.83 12.60
N PRO A 241 15.98 -7.49 12.23
CA PRO A 241 16.86 -7.02 11.15
C PRO A 241 16.08 -6.80 9.86
N GLY A 242 16.34 -5.68 9.17
CA GLY A 242 15.59 -5.29 7.99
C GLY A 242 14.37 -4.40 8.26
N SER A 243 13.95 -4.21 9.51
CA SER A 243 12.85 -3.28 9.84
C SER A 243 13.17 -1.83 9.50
N GLY A 244 14.45 -1.45 9.43
CA GLY A 244 14.85 -0.11 8.97
C GLY A 244 14.50 0.17 7.50
N TYR A 245 14.43 -0.86 6.64
CA TYR A 245 13.88 -0.70 5.28
C TYR A 245 12.38 -0.36 5.31
N VAL A 246 11.60 -0.99 6.19
CA VAL A 246 10.16 -0.72 6.30
C VAL A 246 9.92 0.72 6.73
N LEU A 247 10.75 1.24 7.65
CA LEU A 247 10.74 2.66 8.02
C LEU A 247 11.00 3.54 6.79
N LEU A 248 12.09 3.28 6.07
CA LEU A 248 12.45 4.07 4.90
C LEU A 248 11.34 4.02 3.84
N HIS A 249 10.75 2.85 3.61
CA HIS A 249 9.65 2.63 2.66
C HIS A 249 8.45 3.54 2.95
N HIS A 250 8.08 3.76 4.21
CA HIS A 250 6.97 4.65 4.56
C HIS A 250 7.32 6.15 4.46
N VAL A 251 8.61 6.50 4.54
CA VAL A 251 9.11 7.87 4.34
C VAL A 251 9.28 8.22 2.85
N MET A 252 9.42 7.22 1.97
CA MET A 252 9.56 7.44 0.52
C MET A 252 8.32 8.03 -0.16
N GLY A 253 7.15 7.97 0.49
CA GLY A 253 5.91 8.42 -0.10
C GLY A 253 5.90 9.90 -0.47
N GLU A 254 5.08 10.27 -1.46
CA GLU A 254 4.95 11.63 -1.97
C GLU A 254 3.47 11.95 -2.22
N THR A 255 3.06 13.16 -1.86
CA THR A 255 1.77 13.74 -2.26
C THR A 255 2.00 15.10 -2.90
N ASP A 256 1.51 15.30 -4.13
CA ASP A 256 1.52 16.60 -4.82
C ASP A 256 2.90 17.29 -4.85
N GLY A 257 3.97 16.51 -5.04
CA GLY A 257 5.35 17.01 -5.08
C GLY A 257 6.02 17.19 -3.72
N GLU A 258 5.32 16.95 -2.62
CA GLU A 258 5.88 16.99 -1.26
C GLU A 258 6.16 15.57 -0.74
N ARG A 259 7.42 15.33 -0.35
CA ARG A 259 7.91 14.04 0.15
C ARG A 259 7.59 13.83 1.62
N GLY A 260 7.42 12.58 2.02
CA GLY A 260 7.08 12.18 3.39
C GLY A 260 5.65 12.55 3.79
N VAL A 261 4.85 13.09 2.86
CA VAL A 261 3.47 13.53 3.12
C VAL A 261 2.50 12.42 2.72
N TRP A 262 1.67 12.06 3.68
CA TRP A 262 0.56 11.13 3.49
C TRP A 262 -0.76 11.87 3.51
N SER A 263 -1.66 11.48 2.63
CA SER A 263 -2.95 12.15 2.42
C SER A 263 -4.12 11.20 2.62
N TYR A 264 -5.26 11.77 3.01
CA TYR A 264 -6.53 11.12 2.77
C TYR A 264 -6.91 11.29 1.30
N VAL A 265 -7.87 10.49 0.83
CA VAL A 265 -8.42 10.60 -0.52
C VAL A 265 -9.88 10.96 -0.39
N GLU A 266 -10.34 11.99 -1.10
CA GLU A 266 -11.76 12.37 -1.11
C GLU A 266 -12.61 11.19 -1.61
N GLY A 267 -13.64 10.80 -0.87
CA GLY A 267 -14.45 9.59 -1.11
C GLY A 267 -13.80 8.29 -0.60
N GLY A 268 -12.68 8.38 0.12
CA GLY A 268 -11.90 7.24 0.60
C GLY A 268 -11.03 6.58 -0.46
N MET A 269 -10.34 5.50 -0.09
CA MET A 269 -9.33 4.86 -0.94
C MET A 269 -9.89 4.24 -2.22
N GLY A 270 -11.19 3.92 -2.25
CA GLY A 270 -11.91 3.49 -3.45
C GLY A 270 -11.77 4.48 -4.61
N SER A 271 -11.70 5.78 -4.33
CA SER A 271 -11.53 6.82 -5.34
C SER A 271 -10.22 6.69 -6.13
N VAL A 272 -9.14 6.14 -5.51
CA VAL A 272 -7.89 5.86 -6.22
C VAL A 272 -8.12 4.80 -7.30
N SER A 273 -8.70 3.66 -6.90
CA SER A 273 -9.00 2.56 -7.81
C SER A 273 -10.00 2.97 -8.89
N LEU A 274 -11.00 3.77 -8.54
CA LEU A 274 -11.99 4.28 -9.49
C LEU A 274 -11.34 5.21 -10.52
N ALA A 275 -10.48 6.14 -10.09
CA ALA A 275 -9.74 7.02 -11.00
C ALA A 275 -8.88 6.20 -11.99
N ILE A 276 -8.15 5.19 -11.50
CA ILE A 276 -7.35 4.29 -12.36
C ILE A 276 -8.28 3.51 -13.31
N SER A 277 -9.43 3.01 -12.82
CA SER A 277 -10.38 2.27 -13.65
C SER A 277 -11.02 3.15 -14.73
N ASN A 278 -11.25 4.43 -14.45
CA ASN A 278 -11.78 5.41 -15.39
C ASN A 278 -10.75 5.71 -16.48
N ALA A 279 -9.47 5.91 -16.11
CA ALA A 279 -8.38 6.04 -17.07
C ALA A 279 -8.23 4.80 -17.95
N ALA A 280 -8.33 3.60 -17.36
CA ALA A 280 -8.28 2.34 -18.10
C ALA A 280 -9.44 2.21 -19.10
N ARG A 281 -10.68 2.53 -18.70
CA ARG A 281 -11.86 2.50 -19.57
C ARG A 281 -11.78 3.53 -20.69
N GLU A 282 -11.32 4.75 -20.40
CA GLU A 282 -11.10 5.77 -21.42
C GLU A 282 -10.07 5.31 -22.46
N ALA A 283 -9.02 4.62 -22.02
CA ALA A 283 -8.03 4.01 -22.90
C ALA A 283 -8.53 2.77 -23.68
N GLY A 284 -9.73 2.27 -23.40
CA GLY A 284 -10.36 1.14 -24.10
C GLY A 284 -10.28 -0.22 -23.38
N ALA A 285 -9.81 -0.27 -22.13
CA ALA A 285 -9.84 -1.50 -21.34
C ALA A 285 -11.29 -1.90 -21.00
N HIS A 286 -11.58 -3.19 -21.13
CA HIS A 286 -12.89 -3.76 -20.79
C HIS A 286 -12.85 -4.38 -19.39
N ILE A 287 -13.52 -3.76 -18.44
CA ILE A 287 -13.51 -4.19 -17.03
C ILE A 287 -14.84 -4.85 -16.70
N VAL A 288 -14.79 -6.13 -16.31
CA VAL A 288 -15.97 -6.93 -15.97
C VAL A 288 -15.87 -7.38 -14.52
N THR A 289 -16.87 -7.00 -13.72
CA THR A 289 -17.08 -7.44 -12.33
C THR A 289 -17.91 -8.71 -12.29
N ASP A 290 -17.97 -9.36 -11.14
CA ASP A 290 -18.67 -10.65 -10.95
C ASP A 290 -18.19 -11.74 -11.93
N ALA A 291 -16.94 -11.63 -12.38
CA ALA A 291 -16.28 -12.52 -13.32
C ALA A 291 -15.13 -13.24 -12.62
N GLU A 292 -15.48 -14.24 -11.81
CA GLU A 292 -14.49 -15.07 -11.12
C GLU A 292 -13.79 -16.01 -12.10
N VAL A 293 -12.47 -15.89 -12.20
CA VAL A 293 -11.62 -16.82 -12.94
C VAL A 293 -11.46 -18.10 -12.13
N ALA A 294 -11.84 -19.22 -12.72
CA ALA A 294 -11.69 -20.55 -12.12
C ALA A 294 -10.33 -21.18 -12.44
N GLN A 295 -9.80 -20.94 -13.64
CA GLN A 295 -8.56 -21.58 -14.09
C GLN A 295 -7.86 -20.79 -15.20
N ILE A 296 -6.53 -20.85 -15.25
CA ILE A 296 -5.72 -20.42 -16.39
C ILE A 296 -5.63 -21.58 -17.39
N ILE A 297 -5.94 -21.31 -18.66
CA ILE A 297 -5.92 -22.33 -19.71
C ILE A 297 -4.51 -22.39 -20.30
N ILE A 298 -3.93 -23.59 -20.28
CA ILE A 298 -2.57 -23.85 -20.75
C ILE A 298 -2.62 -24.94 -21.80
N ASN A 299 -1.92 -24.73 -22.91
CA ASN A 299 -1.78 -25.71 -23.96
C ASN A 299 -0.76 -26.79 -23.53
N GLU A 300 -1.23 -28.02 -23.33
CA GLU A 300 -0.41 -29.13 -22.84
C GLU A 300 0.81 -29.46 -23.72
N ASN A 301 0.71 -29.26 -25.04
CA ASN A 301 1.79 -29.59 -25.98
C ASN A 301 2.92 -28.54 -25.97
N THR A 302 2.60 -27.29 -25.65
CA THR A 302 3.55 -26.17 -25.75
C THR A 302 3.90 -25.55 -24.39
N GLY A 303 3.12 -25.84 -23.35
CA GLY A 303 3.19 -25.16 -22.05
C GLY A 303 2.75 -23.69 -22.08
N ALA A 304 2.25 -23.19 -23.21
CA ALA A 304 1.89 -21.79 -23.38
C ALA A 304 0.47 -21.50 -22.87
N VAL A 305 0.28 -20.32 -22.28
CA VAL A 305 -1.05 -19.83 -21.89
C VAL A 305 -1.90 -19.51 -23.13
N THR A 306 -3.19 -19.87 -23.08
CA THR A 306 -4.15 -19.62 -24.17
C THR A 306 -5.40 -18.85 -23.73
N GLY A 307 -5.52 -18.57 -22.43
CA GLY A 307 -6.60 -17.77 -21.87
C GLY A 307 -6.91 -18.12 -20.43
N VAL A 308 -8.14 -17.82 -20.03
CA VAL A 308 -8.70 -18.17 -18.71
C VAL A 308 -10.12 -18.70 -18.86
N ALA A 309 -10.54 -19.57 -17.95
CA ALA A 309 -11.91 -20.03 -17.81
C ALA A 309 -12.54 -19.39 -16.58
N LEU A 310 -13.76 -18.86 -16.71
CA LEU A 310 -14.56 -18.35 -15.61
C LEU A 310 -15.33 -19.48 -14.91
N VAL A 311 -15.78 -19.23 -13.68
CA VAL A 311 -16.60 -20.17 -12.89
C VAL A 311 -17.92 -20.55 -13.59
N ASP A 312 -18.47 -19.66 -14.42
CA ASP A 312 -19.68 -19.93 -15.20
C ASP A 312 -19.43 -20.77 -16.48
N GLY A 313 -18.18 -21.14 -16.76
CA GLY A 313 -17.75 -21.90 -17.92
C GLY A 313 -17.40 -21.06 -19.15
N THR A 314 -17.49 -19.71 -19.06
CA THR A 314 -17.05 -18.84 -20.15
C THR A 314 -15.53 -18.90 -20.30
N GLU A 315 -15.05 -19.20 -21.51
CA GLU A 315 -13.63 -19.12 -21.85
C GLU A 315 -13.28 -17.77 -22.47
N VAL A 316 -12.20 -17.16 -22.00
CA VAL A 316 -11.68 -15.88 -22.47
C VAL A 316 -10.27 -16.10 -23.00
N HIS A 317 -10.12 -16.06 -24.32
CA HIS A 317 -8.86 -16.40 -24.98
C HIS A 317 -7.88 -15.22 -25.03
N SER A 318 -6.63 -15.47 -24.66
CA SER A 318 -5.51 -14.53 -24.80
C SER A 318 -4.17 -15.25 -24.78
N SER A 319 -3.17 -14.69 -25.46
CA SER A 319 -1.78 -15.16 -25.36
C SER A 319 -1.02 -14.57 -24.18
N VAL A 320 -1.60 -13.61 -23.46
CA VAL A 320 -0.98 -12.97 -22.29
C VAL A 320 -2.00 -12.91 -21.16
N VAL A 321 -1.64 -13.48 -20.01
CA VAL A 321 -2.44 -13.41 -18.78
C VAL A 321 -1.59 -12.77 -17.70
N LEU A 322 -2.06 -11.64 -17.15
CA LEU A 322 -1.47 -10.99 -15.99
C LEU A 322 -2.33 -11.31 -14.77
N SER A 323 -1.76 -12.01 -13.80
CA SER A 323 -2.47 -12.25 -12.54
C SER A 323 -2.14 -11.16 -11.52
N ASN A 324 -3.18 -10.47 -11.07
CA ASN A 324 -3.12 -9.53 -9.95
C ASN A 324 -3.68 -10.17 -8.65
N ALA A 325 -3.98 -11.47 -8.68
CA ALA A 325 -4.26 -12.26 -7.49
C ALA A 325 -2.95 -12.55 -6.72
N THR A 326 -3.07 -13.08 -5.50
CA THR A 326 -1.87 -13.46 -4.73
C THR A 326 -1.06 -14.55 -5.48
N PRO A 327 0.26 -14.66 -5.23
CA PRO A 327 1.07 -15.72 -5.84
C PRO A 327 0.52 -17.12 -5.56
N TYR A 328 0.00 -17.36 -4.35
CA TYR A 328 -0.62 -18.63 -3.99
C TYR A 328 -1.86 -18.91 -4.83
N ARG A 329 -2.83 -17.98 -4.87
CA ARG A 329 -4.05 -18.15 -5.69
C ARG A 329 -3.67 -18.37 -7.17
N THR A 330 -2.72 -17.59 -7.68
CA THR A 330 -2.26 -17.70 -9.07
C THR A 330 -1.63 -19.06 -9.38
N PHE A 331 -0.54 -19.40 -8.71
CA PHE A 331 0.32 -20.51 -9.11
C PHE A 331 -0.09 -21.87 -8.52
N VAL A 332 -0.84 -21.88 -7.43
CA VAL A 332 -1.28 -23.13 -6.77
C VAL A 332 -2.72 -23.49 -7.11
N GLU A 333 -3.60 -22.51 -7.30
CA GLU A 333 -5.04 -22.77 -7.48
C GLU A 333 -5.53 -22.52 -8.91
N LEU A 334 -5.11 -21.42 -9.56
CA LEU A 334 -5.57 -21.08 -10.91
C LEU A 334 -4.78 -21.81 -12.00
N VAL A 335 -3.48 -22.06 -11.80
CA VAL A 335 -2.68 -22.84 -12.74
C VAL A 335 -2.97 -24.34 -12.56
N PRO A 336 -3.23 -25.10 -13.65
CA PRO A 336 -3.42 -26.55 -13.58
C PRO A 336 -2.25 -27.28 -12.90
N PRO A 337 -2.50 -28.39 -12.19
CA PRO A 337 -1.44 -29.17 -11.56
C PRO A 337 -0.44 -29.72 -12.59
N ASN A 338 0.80 -29.97 -12.14
CA ASN A 338 1.89 -30.55 -12.94
C ASN A 338 2.38 -29.71 -14.13
N VAL A 339 2.01 -28.43 -14.21
CA VAL A 339 2.52 -27.51 -15.25
C VAL A 339 3.81 -26.80 -14.81
N LEU A 340 3.91 -26.46 -13.53
CA LEU A 340 5.03 -25.68 -12.99
C LEU A 340 6.05 -26.57 -12.26
N PRO A 341 7.34 -26.19 -12.24
CA PRO A 341 8.37 -26.90 -11.50
C PRO A 341 8.02 -27.08 -10.01
N GLU A 342 8.31 -28.25 -9.45
CA GLU A 342 7.97 -28.59 -8.06
C GLU A 342 8.66 -27.67 -7.04
N ASP A 343 9.91 -27.30 -7.30
CA ASP A 343 10.71 -26.38 -6.47
C ASP A 343 10.09 -24.97 -6.46
N PHE A 344 9.62 -24.48 -7.61
CA PHE A 344 8.89 -23.21 -7.69
C PHE A 344 7.60 -23.25 -6.87
N ILE A 345 6.78 -24.30 -7.04
CA ILE A 345 5.54 -24.46 -6.26
C ILE A 345 5.85 -24.58 -4.76
N CYS A 346 6.93 -25.28 -4.39
CA CYS A 346 7.40 -25.37 -3.02
C CYS A 346 7.76 -23.98 -2.46
N ALA A 347 8.48 -23.15 -3.21
CA ALA A 347 8.81 -21.78 -2.82
C ALA A 347 7.55 -20.92 -2.60
N ILE A 348 6.57 -21.01 -3.51
CA ILE A 348 5.29 -20.29 -3.36
C ILE A 348 4.52 -20.76 -2.12
N LYS A 349 4.45 -22.08 -1.86
CA LYS A 349 3.75 -22.63 -0.70
C LYS A 349 4.40 -22.25 0.64
N ASN A 350 5.71 -22.02 0.64
CA ASN A 350 6.48 -21.62 1.82
C ASN A 350 6.73 -20.11 1.92
N SER A 351 6.20 -19.31 0.99
CA SER A 351 6.27 -17.85 1.09
C SER A 351 5.40 -17.36 2.25
N ASP A 352 6.01 -16.66 3.20
CA ASP A 352 5.31 -16.07 4.34
C ASP A 352 4.90 -14.63 4.03
N TYR A 353 3.60 -14.43 3.84
CA TYR A 353 2.96 -13.13 3.75
C TYR A 353 1.92 -12.97 4.87
N SER A 354 2.15 -13.63 6.02
CA SER A 354 1.30 -13.47 7.20
C SER A 354 1.28 -12.02 7.65
N SER A 355 0.09 -11.54 7.98
CA SER A 355 -0.12 -10.20 8.51
C SER A 355 -0.82 -10.31 9.85
N GLY A 356 -0.25 -9.65 10.85
CA GLY A 356 -0.89 -9.45 12.14
C GLY A 356 -1.60 -8.11 12.11
N THR A 357 -2.75 -7.95 11.46
CA THR A 357 -3.46 -6.67 11.46
C THR A 357 -4.95 -6.88 11.62
N THR A 358 -5.53 -6.18 12.60
CA THR A 358 -6.98 -6.00 12.74
C THR A 358 -7.32 -4.56 12.45
N LYS A 359 -8.28 -4.35 11.55
CA LYS A 359 -8.86 -3.05 11.27
C LYS A 359 -10.26 -2.92 11.87
N ILE A 360 -10.48 -1.88 12.66
CA ILE A 360 -11.82 -1.54 13.20
C ILE A 360 -12.30 -0.24 12.56
N ASN A 361 -13.48 -0.30 11.95
CA ASN A 361 -14.18 0.86 11.41
C ASN A 361 -15.32 1.27 12.35
N LEU A 362 -15.36 2.53 12.77
CA LEU A 362 -16.39 3.03 13.69
C LEU A 362 -17.00 4.31 13.12
N ALA A 363 -18.33 4.42 13.16
CA ALA A 363 -19.05 5.69 13.02
C ALA A 363 -19.50 6.14 14.41
N VAL A 364 -19.15 7.36 14.81
CA VAL A 364 -19.57 7.89 16.13
C VAL A 364 -20.20 9.27 15.99
N ASP A 365 -20.76 9.81 17.07
CA ASP A 365 -21.47 11.09 17.10
C ASP A 365 -20.60 12.30 17.48
N LYS A 366 -19.38 12.07 18.00
CA LYS A 366 -18.47 13.12 18.51
C LYS A 366 -17.00 12.77 18.31
N LEU A 367 -16.18 13.81 18.14
CA LEU A 367 -14.72 13.68 18.10
C LEU A 367 -14.16 13.19 19.45
N PRO A 368 -13.11 12.34 19.44
CA PRO A 368 -12.45 11.91 20.66
C PRO A 368 -11.80 13.11 21.35
N GLN A 369 -11.79 13.14 22.68
CA GLN A 369 -11.11 14.20 23.43
C GLN A 369 -9.89 13.60 24.13
N PHE A 370 -8.72 14.23 23.94
CA PHE A 370 -7.46 13.81 24.54
C PHE A 370 -7.16 14.67 25.76
N GLN A 371 -6.93 14.06 26.92
CA GLN A 371 -6.68 14.76 28.19
C GLN A 371 -5.41 15.63 28.16
N CYS A 372 -4.43 15.25 27.33
CA CYS A 372 -3.18 15.99 27.13
C CYS A 372 -3.36 17.28 26.31
N CYS A 373 -4.56 17.53 25.76
CA CYS A 373 -4.88 18.73 25.01
C CYS A 373 -6.04 19.49 25.66
N LYS A 374 -6.12 20.80 25.44
CA LYS A 374 -7.31 21.57 25.85
C LYS A 374 -8.52 21.07 25.06
N PRO A 375 -9.60 20.62 25.73
CA PRO A 375 -10.76 20.10 25.03
C PRO A 375 -11.47 21.23 24.27
N ASN A 376 -11.76 20.99 22.99
CA ASN A 376 -12.70 21.80 22.23
C ASN A 376 -13.72 20.84 21.59
N PRO A 377 -14.87 20.63 22.24
CA PRO A 377 -15.83 19.60 21.82
C PRO A 377 -16.55 19.96 20.51
N SER A 378 -16.42 21.20 20.02
CA SER A 378 -17.20 21.71 18.89
C SER A 378 -16.44 21.71 17.57
N GLN A 379 -15.12 21.56 17.57
CA GLN A 379 -14.29 21.67 16.36
C GLN A 379 -13.10 20.73 16.37
N ALA A 380 -12.77 20.18 15.20
CA ALA A 380 -11.56 19.39 15.03
C ALA A 380 -10.32 20.28 15.17
N GLY A 381 -9.48 20.00 16.17
CA GLY A 381 -8.13 20.55 16.28
C GLY A 381 -7.05 19.72 15.54
N PRO A 382 -5.79 20.19 15.55
CA PRO A 382 -4.64 19.54 14.90
C PRO A 382 -4.48 18.05 15.24
N GLN A 383 -4.79 17.66 16.47
CA GLN A 383 -4.71 16.30 16.98
C GLN A 383 -5.67 15.31 16.31
N HIS A 384 -6.62 15.78 15.50
CA HIS A 384 -7.59 14.92 14.79
C HIS A 384 -7.29 14.79 13.29
N ILE A 385 -6.30 15.52 12.77
CA ILE A 385 -6.05 15.61 11.32
C ILE A 385 -5.17 14.46 10.85
N GLY A 386 -4.02 14.30 11.50
CA GLY A 386 -3.01 13.30 11.16
C GLY A 386 -3.30 11.90 11.68
N THR A 387 -2.27 11.06 11.64
CA THR A 387 -2.27 9.75 12.28
C THR A 387 -2.14 9.90 13.79
N ILE A 388 -3.01 9.24 14.55
CA ILE A 388 -2.98 9.23 16.00
C ILE A 388 -2.36 7.91 16.45
N HIS A 389 -1.19 7.97 17.10
CA HIS A 389 -0.45 6.79 17.54
C HIS A 389 -0.73 6.54 19.03
N ILE A 390 -1.38 5.42 19.36
CA ILE A 390 -1.65 5.01 20.74
C ILE A 390 -0.83 3.75 21.04
N GLY A 391 -0.23 3.67 22.23
CA GLY A 391 0.71 2.60 22.59
C GLY A 391 2.06 2.75 21.88
N SER A 392 2.49 4.00 21.68
CA SER A 392 3.75 4.37 21.02
C SER A 392 4.56 5.33 21.89
N GLU A 393 4.61 5.07 23.20
CA GLU A 393 5.39 5.89 24.15
C GLU A 393 6.84 5.39 24.28
N SER A 394 7.09 4.10 24.00
CA SER A 394 8.43 3.53 23.86
C SER A 394 8.47 2.41 22.81
N MET A 395 9.67 2.12 22.29
CA MET A 395 9.85 1.03 21.32
C MET A 395 9.59 -0.35 21.94
N GLU A 396 9.79 -0.49 23.25
CA GLU A 396 9.49 -1.71 24.00
C GLU A 396 7.99 -2.00 24.04
N GLU A 397 7.12 -0.98 24.10
CA GLU A 397 5.66 -1.21 24.02
C GLU A 397 5.27 -1.83 22.67
N ILE A 398 5.86 -1.33 21.58
CA ILE A 398 5.65 -1.86 20.22
C ILE A 398 6.13 -3.32 20.12
N ASP A 399 7.31 -3.62 20.66
CA ASP A 399 7.86 -4.98 20.68
C ASP A 399 7.00 -5.95 21.52
N LEU A 400 6.49 -5.50 22.67
CA LEU A 400 5.58 -6.29 23.50
C LEU A 400 4.26 -6.60 22.76
N ALA A 401 3.72 -5.64 22.02
CA ALA A 401 2.51 -5.85 21.22
C ALA A 401 2.73 -6.91 20.13
N TYR A 402 3.90 -6.89 19.47
CA TYR A 402 4.29 -7.92 18.52
C TYR A 402 4.45 -9.30 19.18
N LYS A 403 5.11 -9.37 20.33
CA LYS A 403 5.32 -10.62 21.09
C LYS A 403 4.01 -11.28 21.49
N ASP A 404 3.03 -10.51 21.96
CA ASP A 404 1.69 -11.02 22.23
C ASP A 404 1.09 -11.67 20.97
N ALA A 405 1.14 -10.97 19.83
CA ALA A 405 0.59 -11.46 18.58
C ALA A 405 1.28 -12.72 18.04
N LEU A 406 2.58 -12.90 18.29
CA LEU A 406 3.30 -14.14 17.97
C LEU A 406 2.75 -15.36 18.71
N THR A 407 2.31 -15.17 19.96
CA THR A 407 1.69 -16.24 20.76
C THR A 407 0.24 -16.54 20.35
N GLY A 408 -0.29 -15.83 19.34
CA GLY A 408 -1.65 -16.02 18.83
C GLY A 408 -2.72 -15.34 19.68
N VAL A 409 -2.35 -14.54 20.67
CA VAL A 409 -3.29 -13.75 21.48
C VAL A 409 -3.33 -12.30 20.99
N PRO A 410 -4.49 -11.61 21.08
CA PRO A 410 -4.53 -10.17 20.88
C PRO A 410 -3.60 -9.46 21.86
N SER A 411 -2.94 -8.39 21.42
CA SER A 411 -2.05 -7.61 22.29
C SER A 411 -2.80 -7.04 23.49
N ARG A 412 -2.18 -7.13 24.67
CA ARG A 412 -2.71 -6.56 25.92
C ARG A 412 -2.67 -5.04 25.93
N ARG A 413 -1.63 -4.48 25.32
CA ARG A 413 -1.45 -3.04 25.08
C ARG A 413 -1.17 -2.85 23.59
N PRO A 414 -2.22 -2.83 22.76
CA PRO A 414 -2.04 -2.75 21.33
C PRO A 414 -1.37 -1.44 20.92
N LEU A 415 -0.39 -1.55 20.01
CA LEU A 415 -0.08 -0.44 19.10
C LEU A 415 -1.32 -0.20 18.25
N ILE A 416 -1.82 1.03 18.25
CA ILE A 416 -2.98 1.44 17.47
C ILE A 416 -2.59 2.61 16.60
N GLU A 417 -2.76 2.42 15.30
CA GLU A 417 -2.85 3.54 14.37
C GLU A 417 -4.32 3.96 14.22
N MET A 418 -4.63 5.20 14.58
CA MET A 418 -5.97 5.77 14.49
C MET A 418 -6.01 6.96 13.54
N THR A 419 -7.00 7.00 12.63
CA THR A 419 -7.22 8.15 11.73
C THR A 419 -8.68 8.60 11.76
N ILE A 420 -8.91 9.88 11.44
CA ILE A 420 -10.24 10.48 11.37
C ILE A 420 -10.42 11.22 10.04
N PRO A 421 -10.54 10.49 8.91
CA PRO A 421 -10.58 11.09 7.58
C PRO A 421 -11.74 12.09 7.40
N SER A 422 -12.86 11.92 8.11
CA SER A 422 -14.01 12.82 7.99
C SER A 422 -13.79 14.24 8.55
N VAL A 423 -12.64 14.49 9.18
CA VAL A 423 -12.19 15.85 9.53
C VAL A 423 -11.87 16.66 8.27
N LEU A 424 -11.27 16.02 7.26
CA LEU A 424 -10.90 16.64 6.00
C LEU A 424 -11.87 16.28 4.86
N ASP A 425 -12.43 15.07 4.88
CA ASP A 425 -13.32 14.56 3.85
C ASP A 425 -14.77 14.50 4.31
N ARG A 426 -15.59 15.45 3.87
CA ARG A 426 -17.02 15.48 4.22
C ARG A 426 -17.87 14.52 3.38
N THR A 427 -17.31 13.91 2.33
CA THR A 427 -18.06 13.07 1.39
C THR A 427 -18.29 11.64 1.91
N ILE A 428 -17.49 11.20 2.89
CA ILE A 428 -17.54 9.83 3.43
C ILE A 428 -18.45 9.68 4.65
N SER A 429 -19.05 10.76 5.13
CA SER A 429 -19.99 10.76 6.25
C SER A 429 -21.29 11.46 5.85
N PRO A 430 -22.43 11.17 6.50
CA PRO A 430 -23.66 11.91 6.25
C PRO A 430 -23.46 13.41 6.47
N PRO A 431 -24.23 14.27 5.79
CA PRO A 431 -24.21 15.70 6.05
C PRO A 431 -24.44 15.94 7.54
N ALA A 432 -23.55 16.70 8.16
CA ALA A 432 -23.72 17.13 9.53
C ALA A 432 -25.04 17.90 9.64
N CYS A 433 -25.97 17.45 10.49
CA CYS A 433 -26.95 18.39 11.07
C CYS A 433 -26.17 19.36 11.96
N ASP A 434 -26.65 20.60 12.14
CA ASP A 434 -25.97 21.78 12.70
C ASP A 434 -25.15 21.62 14.02
N LYS A 435 -25.10 20.43 14.63
CA LYS A 435 -24.33 20.11 15.85
C LYS A 435 -23.65 18.72 15.87
N SER A 436 -23.61 17.98 14.76
CA SER A 436 -23.13 16.58 14.74
C SER A 436 -22.00 16.37 13.74
N PHE A 437 -20.77 16.23 14.27
CA PHE A 437 -19.63 15.74 13.50
C PHE A 437 -19.61 14.21 13.62
N TYR A 438 -19.56 13.48 12.52
CA TYR A 438 -19.49 12.01 12.57
C TYR A 438 -18.09 11.51 12.16
N PRO A 439 -17.19 11.23 13.11
CA PRO A 439 -15.89 10.62 12.85
C PRO A 439 -16.06 9.23 12.27
N ILE A 440 -15.30 8.94 11.23
CA ILE A 440 -14.95 7.57 10.87
C ILE A 440 -13.61 7.26 11.51
N TYR A 441 -13.50 6.13 12.21
CA TYR A 441 -12.23 5.62 12.71
C TYR A 441 -11.72 4.51 11.82
N THR A 442 -10.41 4.44 11.67
CA THR A 442 -9.70 3.22 11.33
C THR A 442 -8.73 2.94 12.46
N LEU A 443 -8.86 1.82 13.16
CA LEU A 443 -7.89 1.34 14.15
C LEU A 443 -7.13 0.16 13.57
N GLN A 444 -5.80 0.23 13.46
CA GLN A 444 -4.97 -0.91 13.04
C GLN A 444 -4.12 -1.43 14.21
N THR A 445 -4.19 -2.73 14.49
CA THR A 445 -3.38 -3.36 15.56
C THR A 445 -2.96 -4.80 15.26
N PHE A 446 -1.95 -5.30 15.96
CA PHE A 446 -1.47 -6.66 15.84
C PHE A 446 -2.49 -7.73 16.24
N ARG A 447 -2.87 -8.59 15.29
CA ARG A 447 -3.61 -9.84 15.54
C ARG A 447 -3.30 -10.86 14.45
N ARG A 448 -2.74 -12.00 14.81
CA ARG A 448 -2.56 -13.13 13.90
C ARG A 448 -3.94 -13.63 13.44
N GLN A 449 -4.23 -13.59 12.15
CA GLN A 449 -5.37 -14.33 11.59
C GLN A 449 -5.07 -15.83 11.72
N LEU A 450 -5.88 -16.56 12.48
CA LEU A 450 -5.72 -18.00 12.67
C LEU A 450 -6.41 -18.85 11.59
N GLU A 451 -7.01 -18.25 10.55
CA GLU A 451 -7.73 -18.99 9.52
C GLU A 451 -7.42 -18.41 8.13
N ARG A 452 -6.93 -19.28 7.23
CA ARG A 452 -6.80 -19.00 5.79
C ARG A 452 -8.21 -18.93 5.20
N CYS A 453 -8.64 -17.74 4.74
CA CYS A 453 -9.85 -17.59 3.93
C CYS A 453 -9.58 -17.90 2.44
#